data_AF-A0A7C1AKJ5-F1
#
_entry.id   AF-A0A7C1AKJ5-F1
#
_cell.length_a   1.000
_cell.length_b   1.000
_cell.length_c   1.000
_cell.angle_alpha   90.00
_cell.angle_beta   90.00
_cell.angle_gamma   90.00
#
_symmetry.space_group_name_H-M   'P 1'
#
loop_
_entity.id
_entity.type
_entity.pdbx_description
1 polymer ?
#
loop_
_entity_poly.entity_id
_entity_poly.type
_entity_poly.pdbx_seq_one_letter_code
_entity_poly.pdbx_strand_id
1 'polypeptide(L)'
;VEYDYLKGRFASEKLMQSKGIPVSRWVDGVLEAKDKIDQPDNLRAMVFWGHANNSQTRGIEMKKAFEKLDLLVVVDPYPTFSAVMSDRTDGVYLLPASTQYETYGSVTASNRSLQWREKVIEPVFECLPDHTIIYKFAKKLGFADEMFKNIKVENDEPNVEEITLEFNKGMWTIGYTGQSPDRLKLHMANQHTFDKTTLKANGGPADGEYYGLPWPCWGTAEMKHPGTPNLYDPSMPVAEGGLNFRARFGVKAPDKWGGANLLAEGGNEGVSYPVGNELKDGHPEFTMAMLKKLGWEGDLTADETAVIEKIAGDKTNWKTDLSGGIQRVAIKHGCAPFGNSKARTVVWNFPDPIPLHREPLYTPRRDLLDKYATYSDRQMFRLPTRYASIQEQDFSKEYPLIMTSGRLVEYEGGGEESRSNKWLAELQQDMFVEINTSDANNLGIRDGQMVWVEGAEKAKLKVMAMVTERVGRGVVFMPFHFGGHFQGKDLRDKYPEGADPYVLGEAANVAFTYGYDSVTNMQETKVSLCKVYKA
;
A
#
# COMPACT_ATOMS: atom_id res chain seq x y z
N VAL A 1 -1.96 24.80 -2.73
CA VAL A 1 -2.70 25.28 -1.55
C VAL A 1 -1.73 26.02 -0.65
N GLU A 2 -2.15 27.16 -0.10
CA GLU A 2 -1.38 27.88 0.91
C GLU A 2 -1.29 27.06 2.21
N TYR A 3 -0.18 27.19 2.94
CA TYR A 3 0.04 26.44 4.19
C TYR A 3 -1.07 26.69 5.21
N ASP A 4 -1.46 27.95 5.39
CA ASP A 4 -2.48 28.33 6.37
C ASP A 4 -3.88 27.85 5.99
N TYR A 5 -4.19 27.77 4.69
CA TYR A 5 -5.42 27.13 4.22
C TYR A 5 -5.46 25.66 4.63
N LEU A 6 -4.37 24.91 4.39
CA LEU A 6 -4.29 23.49 4.72
C LEU A 6 -4.33 23.29 6.24
N LYS A 7 -3.55 24.07 7.00
CA LYS A 7 -3.53 24.07 8.46
C LYS A 7 -4.92 24.32 9.05
N GLY A 8 -5.70 25.23 8.47
CA GLY A 8 -7.09 25.50 8.86
C GLY A 8 -8.06 24.34 8.68
N ARG A 9 -7.69 23.26 7.97
CA ARG A 9 -8.49 22.04 7.83
C ARG A 9 -8.22 20.99 8.91
N PHE A 10 -7.29 21.24 9.83
CA PHE A 10 -6.97 20.33 10.93
C PHE A 10 -7.27 21.01 12.27
N ALA A 11 -7.66 20.22 13.28
CA ALA A 11 -7.93 20.74 14.62
C ALA A 11 -6.68 21.31 15.32
N SER A 12 -5.47 20.92 14.89
CA SER A 12 -4.22 21.53 15.30
C SER A 12 -3.10 21.22 14.30
N GLU A 13 -2.05 22.05 14.33
CA GLU A 13 -0.82 21.81 13.56
C GLU A 13 -0.16 20.48 13.93
N LYS A 14 -0.18 20.11 15.22
CA LYS A 14 0.31 18.81 15.68
C LYS A 14 -0.42 17.66 14.97
N LEU A 15 -1.74 17.73 14.85
CA LEU A 15 -2.53 16.67 14.18
C LEU A 15 -2.30 16.64 12.67
N MET A 16 -2.11 17.79 12.03
CA MET A 16 -1.72 17.86 10.61
C MET A 16 -0.38 17.14 10.36
N GLN A 17 0.57 17.28 11.28
CA GLN A 17 1.93 16.72 11.15
C GLN A 17 2.10 15.31 11.75
N SER A 18 1.07 14.79 12.44
CA SER A 18 1.12 13.48 13.10
C SER A 18 0.54 12.39 12.21
N LYS A 19 1.09 11.17 12.30
CA LYS A 19 0.56 9.99 11.59
C LYS A 19 -0.93 9.77 11.92
N GLY A 20 -1.74 9.52 10.89
CA GLY A 20 -3.18 9.21 11.01
C GLY A 20 -3.45 7.79 11.50
N ILE A 21 -4.73 7.49 11.76
CA ILE A 21 -5.18 6.11 11.96
C ILE A 21 -4.98 5.34 10.64
N PRO A 22 -4.27 4.20 10.63
CA PRO A 22 -4.07 3.41 9.43
C PRO A 22 -5.36 2.69 9.04
N VAL A 23 -5.48 2.34 7.75
CA VAL A 23 -6.65 1.60 7.23
C VAL A 23 -6.94 0.33 8.02
N SER A 24 -5.92 -0.46 8.41
CA SER A 24 -6.06 -1.67 9.23
C SER A 24 -6.70 -1.46 10.61
N ARG A 25 -6.77 -0.21 11.09
CA ARG A 25 -7.22 0.16 12.45
C ARG A 25 -8.43 1.10 12.44
N TRP A 26 -9.06 1.36 11.29
CA TRP A 26 -10.17 2.32 11.23
C TRP A 26 -11.33 1.93 12.16
N VAL A 27 -11.58 0.63 12.32
CA VAL A 27 -12.59 0.05 13.23
C VAL A 27 -12.38 0.56 14.65
N ASP A 28 -11.14 0.65 15.11
CA ASP A 28 -10.81 1.17 16.43
C ASP A 28 -11.03 2.69 16.51
N GLY A 29 -10.80 3.43 15.42
CA GLY A 29 -11.15 4.86 15.35
C GLY A 29 -12.64 5.13 15.60
N VAL A 30 -13.52 4.17 15.30
CA VAL A 30 -14.96 4.24 15.53
C VAL A 30 -15.34 3.73 16.93
N LEU A 31 -14.75 2.61 17.36
CA LEU A 31 -15.19 1.86 18.54
C LEU A 31 -14.47 2.24 19.83
N GLU A 32 -13.21 2.68 19.76
CA GLU A 32 -12.45 3.06 20.95
C GLU A 32 -13.09 4.24 21.67
N ALA A 33 -12.90 4.30 22.99
CA ALA A 33 -13.38 5.42 23.76
C ALA A 33 -12.66 6.70 23.34
N LYS A 34 -13.41 7.79 23.22
CA LYS A 34 -12.93 9.10 22.74
C LYS A 34 -11.72 9.62 23.55
N ASP A 35 -11.65 9.32 24.85
CA ASP A 35 -10.54 9.72 25.72
C ASP A 35 -9.27 8.86 25.53
N LYS A 36 -9.33 7.78 24.74
CA LYS A 36 -8.21 6.87 24.46
C LYS A 36 -7.53 7.11 23.12
N ILE A 37 -8.15 7.90 22.23
CA ILE A 37 -7.59 8.22 20.92
C ILE A 37 -6.95 9.61 20.94
N ASP A 38 -5.88 9.82 20.17
CA ASP A 38 -5.20 11.12 20.14
C ASP A 38 -5.94 12.16 19.28
N GLN A 39 -7.12 11.81 18.77
CA GLN A 39 -7.95 12.67 17.91
C GLN A 39 -9.04 13.37 18.72
N PRO A 40 -9.52 14.54 18.30
CA PRO A 40 -10.57 15.26 19.02
C PRO A 40 -11.92 14.56 19.06
N ASP A 41 -12.17 13.62 18.14
CA ASP A 41 -13.40 12.85 18.07
C ASP A 41 -13.18 11.48 17.40
N ASN A 42 -14.14 10.58 17.59
CA ASN A 42 -14.19 9.28 16.91
C ASN A 42 -14.42 9.47 15.41
N LEU A 43 -14.06 8.46 14.63
CA LEU A 43 -14.36 8.42 13.20
C LEU A 43 -15.87 8.22 13.01
N ARG A 44 -16.51 9.15 12.28
CA ARG A 44 -17.96 9.18 12.06
C ARG A 44 -18.39 8.86 10.63
N ALA A 45 -17.49 9.04 9.66
CA ALA A 45 -17.75 8.75 8.26
C ALA A 45 -16.63 7.92 7.66
N MET A 46 -16.97 6.94 6.83
CA MET A 46 -16.01 6.12 6.12
C MET A 46 -16.34 6.02 4.63
N VAL A 47 -15.32 6.13 3.79
CA VAL A 47 -15.43 5.93 2.34
C VAL A 47 -14.54 4.75 1.96
N PHE A 48 -15.14 3.62 1.60
CA PHE A 48 -14.47 2.50 0.98
C PHE A 48 -14.47 2.72 -0.53
N TRP A 49 -13.30 2.88 -1.12
CA TRP A 49 -13.15 3.17 -2.55
C TRP A 49 -12.20 2.16 -3.18
N GLY A 50 -12.73 1.27 -4.03
CA GLY A 50 -11.95 0.16 -4.60
C GLY A 50 -11.26 -0.69 -3.53
N HIS A 51 -11.93 -0.88 -2.38
CA HIS A 51 -11.34 -1.51 -1.21
C HIS A 51 -12.27 -2.57 -0.61
N ALA A 52 -11.78 -3.80 -0.55
CA ALA A 52 -12.49 -4.94 -0.02
C ALA A 52 -12.29 -5.08 1.49
N ASN A 53 -13.37 -5.01 2.29
CA ASN A 53 -13.30 -5.10 3.75
C ASN A 53 -13.03 -6.52 4.26
N ASN A 54 -13.39 -7.55 3.51
CA ASN A 54 -13.03 -8.94 3.82
C ASN A 54 -11.51 -9.19 3.77
N SER A 55 -10.71 -8.26 3.25
CA SER A 55 -9.25 -8.28 3.39
C SER A 55 -8.77 -7.84 4.78
N GLN A 56 -9.67 -7.39 5.66
CA GLN A 56 -9.36 -6.90 7.01
C GLN A 56 -9.86 -7.83 8.11
N THR A 57 -9.05 -8.02 9.16
CA THR A 57 -9.36 -8.87 10.33
C THR A 57 -10.46 -8.28 11.21
N ARG A 58 -10.99 -9.07 12.16
CA ARG A 58 -11.97 -8.63 13.18
C ARG A 58 -13.32 -8.23 12.57
N GLY A 59 -13.89 -9.11 11.75
CA GLY A 59 -15.14 -8.84 11.02
C GLY A 59 -16.35 -8.57 11.93
N ILE A 60 -16.40 -9.11 13.16
CA ILE A 60 -17.47 -8.81 14.12
C ILE A 60 -17.39 -7.36 14.60
N GLU A 61 -16.20 -6.91 15.00
CA GLU A 61 -15.94 -5.52 15.38
C GLU A 61 -16.20 -4.60 14.20
N MET A 62 -15.81 -5.01 13.00
CA MET A 62 -16.06 -4.26 11.79
C MET A 62 -17.55 -4.03 11.53
N LYS A 63 -18.40 -5.07 11.65
CA LYS A 63 -19.86 -4.91 11.56
C LYS A 63 -20.38 -3.89 12.57
N LYS A 64 -19.93 -3.98 13.83
CA LYS A 64 -20.30 -3.02 14.88
C LYS A 64 -19.86 -1.60 14.53
N ALA A 65 -18.67 -1.44 13.96
CA ALA A 65 -18.16 -0.14 13.54
C ALA A 65 -19.00 0.44 12.39
N PHE A 66 -19.33 -0.37 11.37
CA PHE A 66 -20.23 0.05 10.30
C PHE A 66 -21.57 0.57 10.84
N GLU A 67 -22.16 -0.14 11.80
CA GLU A 67 -23.44 0.24 12.41
C GLU A 67 -23.37 1.51 13.27
N LYS A 68 -22.17 1.90 13.73
CA LYS A 68 -21.96 3.10 14.55
C LYS A 68 -21.59 4.35 13.74
N LEU A 69 -21.15 4.21 12.49
CA LEU A 69 -20.89 5.35 11.61
C LEU A 69 -22.15 6.21 11.43
N ASP A 70 -22.01 7.48 11.05
CA ASP A 70 -23.15 8.23 10.51
C ASP A 70 -23.27 8.02 9.00
N LEU A 71 -22.13 7.80 8.34
CA LEU A 71 -22.02 7.71 6.89
C LEU A 71 -21.03 6.63 6.48
N LEU A 72 -21.48 5.71 5.64
CA LEU A 72 -20.68 4.74 4.92
C LEU A 72 -20.90 4.93 3.43
N VAL A 73 -19.84 5.24 2.69
CA VAL A 73 -19.87 5.31 1.22
C VAL A 73 -19.01 4.18 0.68
N VAL A 74 -19.54 3.41 -0.25
CA VAL A 74 -18.84 2.36 -0.98
C VAL A 74 -18.81 2.76 -2.45
N VAL A 75 -17.61 2.96 -3.00
CA VAL A 75 -17.37 3.34 -4.39
C VAL A 75 -16.64 2.19 -5.06
N ASP A 76 -17.32 1.49 -5.95
CA ASP A 76 -16.81 0.26 -6.55
C ASP A 76 -17.64 -0.10 -7.81
N PRO A 77 -17.05 -0.79 -8.81
CA PRO A 77 -17.84 -1.36 -9.91
C PRO A 77 -18.80 -2.47 -9.46
N TYR A 78 -18.54 -3.14 -8.34
CA TYR A 78 -19.36 -4.23 -7.80
C TYR A 78 -19.74 -3.97 -6.33
N PRO A 79 -20.96 -4.30 -5.87
CA PRO A 79 -21.28 -4.20 -4.46
C PRO A 79 -20.36 -5.10 -3.60
N THR A 80 -19.50 -4.46 -2.82
CA THR A 80 -18.53 -5.16 -1.97
C THR A 80 -19.20 -5.79 -0.75
N PHE A 81 -18.48 -6.66 -0.01
CA PHE A 81 -19.02 -7.22 1.23
C PHE A 81 -19.35 -6.15 2.29
N SER A 82 -18.70 -4.98 2.22
CA SER A 82 -19.02 -3.80 3.05
C SER A 82 -20.47 -3.31 2.86
N ALA A 83 -21.02 -3.49 1.66
CA ALA A 83 -22.36 -3.03 1.32
C ALA A 83 -23.46 -3.79 2.08
N VAL A 84 -23.21 -5.06 2.42
CA VAL A 84 -24.23 -5.97 2.97
C VAL A 84 -23.97 -6.43 4.40
N MET A 85 -22.77 -6.21 4.92
CA MET A 85 -22.38 -6.68 6.27
C MET A 85 -23.22 -6.06 7.38
N SER A 86 -23.54 -4.76 7.29
CA SER A 86 -24.33 -4.05 8.32
C SER A 86 -25.84 -4.28 8.16
N ASP A 87 -26.60 -4.15 9.25
CA ASP A 87 -28.08 -4.19 9.21
C ASP A 87 -28.72 -2.79 9.03
N ARG A 88 -27.93 -1.79 8.64
CA ARG A 88 -28.40 -0.41 8.47
C ARG A 88 -29.36 -0.28 7.30
N THR A 89 -30.37 0.55 7.48
CA THR A 89 -31.31 0.96 6.42
C THR A 89 -31.05 2.38 5.91
N ASP A 90 -30.13 3.12 6.53
CA ASP A 90 -29.80 4.50 6.23
C ASP A 90 -28.30 4.81 6.41
N GLY A 91 -27.86 5.90 5.77
CA GLY A 91 -26.48 6.37 5.84
C GLY A 91 -25.47 5.44 5.14
N VAL A 92 -25.92 4.48 4.33
CA VAL A 92 -25.07 3.64 3.47
C VAL A 92 -25.35 4.00 2.02
N TYR A 93 -24.31 4.37 1.28
CA TYR A 93 -24.40 4.76 -0.12
C TYR A 93 -23.48 3.88 -0.97
N LEU A 94 -24.03 3.34 -2.05
CA LEU A 94 -23.28 2.64 -3.10
C LEU A 94 -23.18 3.57 -4.30
N LEU A 95 -21.95 3.89 -4.72
CA LEU A 95 -21.71 4.72 -5.90
C LEU A 95 -21.07 3.85 -6.99
N PRO A 96 -21.69 3.73 -8.17
CA PRO A 96 -21.19 2.90 -9.25
C PRO A 96 -19.94 3.55 -9.86
N ALA A 97 -18.79 2.90 -9.69
CA ALA A 97 -17.54 3.31 -10.32
C ALA A 97 -17.31 2.55 -11.63
N SER A 98 -16.64 3.20 -12.57
CA SER A 98 -16.19 2.56 -13.81
C SER A 98 -15.09 1.51 -13.55
N THR A 99 -15.06 0.48 -14.37
CA THR A 99 -13.93 -0.46 -14.45
C THR A 99 -12.73 0.17 -15.15
N GLN A 100 -11.58 -0.50 -15.07
CA GLN A 100 -10.35 -0.09 -15.76
C GLN A 100 -10.45 -0.02 -17.30
N TYR A 101 -11.49 -0.59 -17.91
CA TYR A 101 -11.72 -0.55 -19.37
C TYR A 101 -12.55 0.65 -19.82
N GLU A 102 -13.17 1.36 -18.89
CA GLU A 102 -14.07 2.49 -19.11
C GLU A 102 -13.40 3.84 -18.84
N THR A 103 -12.13 3.81 -18.45
CA THR A 103 -11.30 4.98 -18.17
C THR A 103 -9.94 4.85 -18.85
N TYR A 104 -9.14 5.91 -18.78
CA TYR A 104 -7.78 6.00 -19.31
C TYR A 104 -6.86 6.59 -18.24
N GLY A 105 -5.55 6.39 -18.37
CA GLY A 105 -4.58 6.94 -17.43
C GLY A 105 -3.38 6.05 -17.20
N SER A 106 -2.59 6.39 -16.18
CA SER A 106 -1.37 5.65 -15.84
C SER A 106 -1.60 4.63 -14.72
N VAL A 107 -0.92 3.48 -14.81
CA VAL A 107 -0.85 2.46 -13.74
C VAL A 107 0.60 2.06 -13.51
N THR A 108 0.97 1.72 -12.27
CA THR A 108 2.30 1.22 -11.93
C THR A 108 2.25 -0.28 -11.64
N ALA A 109 3.11 -1.06 -12.28
CA ALA A 109 3.25 -2.50 -12.03
C ALA A 109 4.26 -2.81 -10.90
N SER A 110 4.30 -4.08 -10.45
CA SER A 110 5.19 -4.51 -9.36
C SER A 110 6.69 -4.36 -9.67
N ASN A 111 7.06 -4.42 -10.95
CA ASN A 111 8.42 -4.13 -11.42
C ASN A 111 8.72 -2.62 -11.48
N ARG A 112 7.78 -1.77 -11.02
CA ARG A 112 7.83 -0.30 -11.00
C ARG A 112 7.77 0.36 -12.38
N SER A 113 7.44 -0.38 -13.43
CA SER A 113 7.12 0.19 -14.74
C SER A 113 5.73 0.82 -14.73
N LEU A 114 5.64 2.06 -15.20
CA LEU A 114 4.40 2.78 -15.45
C LEU A 114 3.90 2.48 -16.87
N GLN A 115 2.60 2.30 -17.02
CA GLN A 115 1.97 2.02 -18.30
C GLN A 115 0.81 2.98 -18.50
N TRP A 116 0.65 3.48 -19.72
CA TRP A 116 -0.55 4.20 -20.11
C TRP A 116 -1.63 3.19 -20.54
N ARG A 117 -2.86 3.40 -20.07
CA ARG A 117 -4.04 2.63 -20.45
C ARG A 117 -4.99 3.54 -21.21
N GLU A 118 -5.54 3.01 -22.29
CA GLU A 118 -6.54 3.68 -23.10
C GLU A 118 -7.94 3.22 -22.70
N LYS A 119 -8.92 4.11 -22.89
CA LYS A 119 -10.33 3.79 -22.72
C LYS A 119 -10.77 2.84 -23.83
N VAL A 120 -11.34 1.70 -23.46
CA VAL A 120 -11.76 0.64 -24.40
C VAL A 120 -13.24 0.79 -24.74
N ILE A 121 -14.07 1.09 -23.75
CA ILE A 121 -15.51 1.33 -23.89
C ILE A 121 -15.91 2.58 -23.12
N GLU A 122 -17.06 3.16 -23.43
CA GLU A 122 -17.62 4.23 -22.60
C GLU A 122 -18.12 3.67 -21.26
N PRO A 123 -18.11 4.48 -20.17
CA PRO A 123 -18.74 4.12 -18.92
C PRO A 123 -20.17 3.60 -19.12
N VAL A 124 -20.45 2.43 -18.56
CA VAL A 124 -21.75 1.76 -18.72
C VAL A 124 -22.76 2.32 -17.72
N PHE A 125 -24.04 2.34 -18.11
CA PHE A 125 -25.14 2.80 -17.25
C PHE A 125 -24.89 4.21 -16.67
N GLU A 126 -24.92 4.33 -15.35
CA GLU A 126 -24.64 5.55 -14.59
C GLU A 126 -23.25 5.51 -13.92
N CYS A 127 -22.41 4.53 -14.29
CA CYS A 127 -21.04 4.44 -13.77
C CYS A 127 -20.25 5.69 -14.16
N LEU A 128 -19.42 6.16 -13.24
CA LEU A 128 -18.51 7.27 -13.48
C LEU A 128 -17.07 6.86 -13.21
N PRO A 129 -16.09 7.35 -13.99
CA PRO A 129 -14.69 7.21 -13.66
C PRO A 129 -14.36 7.83 -12.30
N ASP A 130 -13.37 7.26 -11.61
CA ASP A 130 -13.03 7.66 -10.24
C ASP A 130 -12.71 9.15 -10.12
N HIS A 131 -11.93 9.71 -11.07
CA HIS A 131 -11.57 11.14 -11.07
C HIS A 131 -12.79 12.05 -11.19
N THR A 132 -13.83 11.63 -11.91
CA THR A 132 -15.10 12.35 -12.02
C THR A 132 -15.90 12.30 -10.71
N ILE A 133 -15.95 11.13 -10.05
CA ILE A 133 -16.59 10.99 -8.73
C ILE A 133 -15.86 11.87 -7.69
N ILE A 134 -14.52 11.86 -7.69
CA ILE A 134 -13.70 12.68 -6.78
C ILE A 134 -13.97 14.16 -7.01
N TYR A 135 -14.03 14.62 -8.26
CA TYR A 135 -14.32 16.02 -8.57
C TYR A 135 -15.72 16.44 -8.09
N LYS A 136 -16.74 15.60 -8.31
CA LYS A 136 -18.09 15.87 -7.83
C LYS A 136 -18.16 15.95 -6.30
N PHE A 137 -17.43 15.09 -5.58
CA PHE A 137 -17.26 15.23 -4.13
C PHE A 137 -16.58 16.54 -3.75
N ALA A 138 -15.45 16.88 -4.37
CA ALA A 138 -14.72 18.11 -4.09
C ALA A 138 -15.56 19.36 -4.33
N LYS A 139 -16.38 19.37 -5.40
CA LYS A 139 -17.32 20.45 -5.73
C LYS A 139 -18.40 20.56 -4.67
N LYS A 140 -18.98 19.43 -4.26
CA LYS A 140 -20.02 19.38 -3.22
C LYS A 140 -19.49 19.83 -1.84
N LEU A 141 -18.23 19.52 -1.53
CA LEU A 141 -17.58 19.84 -0.26
C LEU A 141 -16.85 21.21 -0.29
N GLY A 142 -16.89 21.93 -1.41
CA GLY A 142 -16.38 23.30 -1.51
C GLY A 142 -14.87 23.44 -1.53
N PHE A 143 -14.13 22.45 -2.07
CA PHE A 143 -12.67 22.53 -2.22
C PHE A 143 -12.16 22.14 -3.62
N ALA A 144 -13.05 21.99 -4.61
CA ALA A 144 -12.67 21.67 -5.99
C ALA A 144 -11.68 22.69 -6.56
N ASP A 145 -11.92 23.99 -6.40
CA ASP A 145 -11.07 25.04 -6.97
C ASP A 145 -9.61 24.92 -6.51
N GLU A 146 -9.38 24.63 -5.23
CA GLU A 146 -8.03 24.46 -4.69
C GLU A 146 -7.39 23.11 -5.06
N MET A 147 -8.18 22.04 -5.12
CA MET A 147 -7.70 20.70 -5.44
C MET A 147 -7.38 20.53 -6.94
N PHE A 148 -8.13 21.20 -7.82
CA PHE A 148 -8.03 21.06 -9.27
C PHE A 148 -7.52 22.34 -9.97
N LYS A 149 -6.96 23.31 -9.23
CA LYS A 149 -6.47 24.60 -9.80
C LYS A 149 -5.52 24.50 -11.00
N ASN A 150 -4.79 23.39 -11.11
CA ASN A 150 -3.80 23.12 -12.16
C ASN A 150 -4.27 22.04 -13.14
N ILE A 151 -5.54 21.62 -13.05
CA ILE A 151 -6.10 20.51 -13.80
C ILE A 151 -7.34 21.04 -14.53
N LYS A 152 -7.32 20.96 -15.86
CA LYS A 152 -8.46 21.26 -16.70
C LYS A 152 -9.60 20.31 -16.38
N VAL A 153 -10.79 20.86 -16.22
CA VAL A 153 -12.02 20.10 -16.02
C VAL A 153 -12.98 20.43 -17.16
N GLU A 154 -13.41 19.41 -17.89
CA GLU A 154 -14.39 19.53 -18.97
C GLU A 154 -15.60 18.69 -18.63
N ASN A 155 -16.81 19.27 -18.65
CA ASN A 155 -18.06 18.55 -18.35
C ASN A 155 -18.04 17.78 -17.01
N ASP A 156 -17.52 18.42 -15.95
CA ASP A 156 -17.27 17.81 -14.62
C ASP A 156 -16.23 16.66 -14.60
N GLU A 157 -15.49 16.41 -15.68
CA GLU A 157 -14.44 15.39 -15.75
C GLU A 157 -13.04 16.04 -15.75
N PRO A 158 -12.22 15.78 -14.71
CA PRO A 158 -10.82 16.20 -14.70
C PRO A 158 -9.97 15.52 -15.79
N ASN A 159 -9.07 16.27 -16.42
CA ASN A 159 -8.14 15.73 -17.40
C ASN A 159 -7.07 14.84 -16.72
N VAL A 160 -7.02 13.56 -17.09
CA VAL A 160 -6.12 12.57 -16.45
C VAL A 160 -4.64 12.78 -16.82
N GLU A 161 -4.36 13.35 -17.99
CA GLU A 161 -2.99 13.67 -18.41
C GLU A 161 -2.41 14.79 -17.55
N GLU A 162 -3.19 15.84 -17.30
CA GLU A 162 -2.79 16.92 -16.39
C GLU A 162 -2.70 16.45 -14.94
N ILE A 163 -3.57 15.54 -14.49
CA ILE A 163 -3.40 14.86 -13.18
C ILE A 163 -2.04 14.13 -13.13
N THR A 164 -1.68 13.44 -14.21
CA THR A 164 -0.42 12.70 -14.30
C THR A 164 0.79 13.64 -14.19
N LEU A 165 0.75 14.73 -14.97
CA LEU A 165 1.77 15.78 -14.91
C LEU A 165 1.84 16.46 -13.54
N GLU A 166 0.70 16.67 -12.87
CA GLU A 166 0.65 17.33 -11.57
C GLU A 166 1.30 16.47 -10.49
N PHE A 167 1.06 15.16 -10.45
CA PHE A 167 1.80 14.32 -9.50
C PHE A 167 3.28 14.22 -9.87
N ASN A 168 3.66 14.22 -11.16
CA ASN A 168 5.08 14.23 -11.53
C ASN A 168 5.82 15.44 -10.95
N LYS A 169 5.20 16.63 -10.95
CA LYS A 169 5.77 17.85 -10.34
C LYS A 169 5.95 17.74 -8.82
N GLY A 170 5.18 16.88 -8.15
CA GLY A 170 5.24 16.69 -6.69
C GLY A 170 6.13 15.52 -6.23
N MET A 171 6.52 14.62 -7.13
CA MET A 171 7.14 13.33 -6.77
C MET A 171 8.67 13.30 -6.87
N TRP A 172 9.34 14.46 -6.76
CA TRP A 172 10.81 14.60 -6.78
C TRP A 172 11.52 13.68 -5.78
N THR A 173 11.03 13.65 -4.53
CA THR A 173 11.62 12.83 -3.44
C THR A 173 11.63 11.32 -3.73
N ILE A 174 10.68 10.88 -4.55
CA ILE A 174 10.51 9.50 -4.96
C ILE A 174 11.32 9.30 -6.24
N GLY A 175 11.13 10.11 -7.27
CA GLY A 175 11.73 9.91 -8.60
C GLY A 175 10.71 9.39 -9.62
N TYR A 176 9.45 9.80 -9.47
CA TYR A 176 8.40 9.62 -10.47
C TYR A 176 8.13 10.93 -11.20
N THR A 177 9.17 11.52 -11.79
CA THR A 177 9.13 12.88 -12.35
C THR A 177 9.26 12.89 -13.88
N GLY A 178 9.99 11.93 -14.44
CA GLY A 178 10.22 11.86 -15.89
C GLY A 178 9.10 11.16 -16.68
N GLN A 179 8.11 10.55 -16.02
CA GLN A 179 7.05 9.75 -16.67
C GLN A 179 5.85 10.58 -17.14
N SER A 180 6.04 11.45 -18.13
CA SER A 180 4.92 12.20 -18.72
C SER A 180 3.93 11.28 -19.46
N PRO A 181 2.65 11.69 -19.60
CA PRO A 181 1.67 11.00 -20.44
C PRO A 181 2.20 10.70 -21.85
N ASP A 182 2.82 11.68 -22.50
CA ASP A 182 3.37 11.51 -23.84
C ASP A 182 4.44 10.42 -23.92
N ARG A 183 5.35 10.37 -22.95
CA ARG A 183 6.38 9.32 -22.92
C ARG A 183 5.76 7.95 -22.64
N LEU A 184 4.80 7.86 -21.72
CA LEU A 184 4.12 6.59 -21.44
C LEU A 184 3.34 6.08 -22.66
N LYS A 185 2.61 6.97 -23.35
CA LYS A 185 1.91 6.67 -24.61
C LYS A 185 2.89 6.27 -25.71
N LEU A 186 4.04 6.95 -25.81
CA LEU A 186 5.10 6.59 -26.76
C LEU A 186 5.57 5.15 -26.53
N HIS A 187 5.77 4.72 -25.28
CA HIS A 187 6.14 3.33 -24.97
C HIS A 187 5.03 2.36 -25.36
N MET A 188 3.76 2.70 -25.08
CA MET A 188 2.62 1.84 -25.45
C MET A 188 2.43 1.72 -26.95
N ALA A 189 2.72 2.77 -27.72
CA ALA A 189 2.67 2.72 -29.19
C ALA A 189 3.83 1.90 -29.80
N ASN A 190 4.94 1.75 -29.06
CA ASN A 190 6.19 1.14 -29.56
C ASN A 190 6.62 -0.09 -28.76
N GLN A 191 5.70 -0.83 -28.13
CA GLN A 191 6.05 -1.98 -27.27
C GLN A 191 6.94 -3.02 -27.96
N HIS A 192 6.82 -3.15 -29.29
CA HIS A 192 7.60 -4.08 -30.11
C HIS A 192 9.09 -3.75 -30.18
N THR A 193 9.53 -2.54 -29.84
CA THR A 193 10.96 -2.17 -29.86
C THR A 193 11.70 -2.60 -28.60
N PHE A 194 10.97 -2.96 -27.52
CA PHE A 194 11.55 -3.33 -26.23
C PHE A 194 11.93 -4.82 -26.19
N ASP A 195 13.15 -5.10 -25.76
CA ASP A 195 13.59 -6.46 -25.51
C ASP A 195 12.84 -7.08 -24.33
N LYS A 196 12.38 -8.33 -24.47
CA LYS A 196 11.51 -8.98 -23.47
C LYS A 196 12.23 -9.38 -22.18
N THR A 197 13.57 -9.36 -22.17
CA THR A 197 14.38 -9.76 -21.02
C THR A 197 14.91 -8.56 -20.26
N THR A 198 15.62 -7.69 -20.98
CA THR A 198 16.23 -6.47 -20.44
C THR A 198 15.24 -5.32 -20.31
N LEU A 199 14.10 -5.40 -21.01
CA LEU A 199 13.10 -4.34 -21.11
C LEU A 199 13.62 -3.06 -21.75
N LYS A 200 14.82 -3.05 -22.35
CA LYS A 200 15.38 -1.88 -23.03
C LYS A 200 14.89 -1.81 -24.47
N ALA A 201 14.50 -0.62 -24.95
CA ALA A 201 14.23 -0.39 -26.35
C ALA A 201 15.51 -0.50 -27.18
N ASN A 202 15.45 -1.23 -28.28
CA ASN A 202 16.51 -1.36 -29.28
C ASN A 202 16.06 -0.67 -30.58
N GLY A 203 16.36 0.60 -30.70
CA GLY A 203 15.93 1.46 -31.80
C GLY A 203 14.50 2.01 -31.64
N GLY A 204 14.09 2.78 -32.65
CA GLY A 204 12.77 3.42 -32.69
C GLY A 204 12.65 4.66 -31.80
N PRO A 205 11.43 5.21 -31.63
CA PRO A 205 11.22 6.47 -30.93
C PRO A 205 11.59 6.48 -29.44
N ALA A 206 11.61 5.31 -28.79
CA ALA A 206 11.95 5.14 -27.39
C ALA A 206 13.35 4.54 -27.17
N ASP A 207 14.22 4.56 -28.19
CA ASP A 207 15.55 3.93 -28.15
C ASP A 207 16.33 4.29 -26.88
N GLY A 208 16.91 3.27 -26.23
CA GLY A 208 17.67 3.43 -25.00
C GLY A 208 16.84 3.52 -23.72
N GLU A 209 15.52 3.75 -23.80
CA GLU A 209 14.63 3.80 -22.62
C GLU A 209 14.19 2.39 -22.18
N TYR A 210 13.86 2.22 -20.90
CA TYR A 210 13.33 0.96 -20.37
C TYR A 210 11.80 0.97 -20.37
N TYR A 211 11.18 -0.18 -20.66
CA TYR A 211 9.74 -0.32 -20.78
C TYR A 211 9.02 0.20 -19.54
N GLY A 212 8.13 1.17 -19.75
CA GLY A 212 7.39 1.86 -18.71
C GLY A 212 8.22 2.71 -17.75
N LEU A 213 9.43 3.15 -18.11
CA LEU A 213 10.21 4.13 -17.35
C LEU A 213 10.32 3.79 -15.84
N PRO A 214 10.89 2.61 -15.50
CA PRO A 214 10.85 2.08 -14.15
C PRO A 214 11.51 3.02 -13.13
N TRP A 215 11.02 2.95 -11.90
CA TRP A 215 11.47 3.81 -10.82
C TRP A 215 12.94 3.59 -10.39
N PRO A 216 13.71 4.68 -10.14
CA PRO A 216 13.39 6.07 -10.46
C PRO A 216 13.57 6.41 -11.95
N CYS A 217 12.75 7.34 -12.44
CA CYS A 217 12.96 8.06 -13.69
C CYS A 217 13.16 9.54 -13.33
N TRP A 218 14.42 9.98 -13.39
CA TRP A 218 14.84 11.29 -12.90
C TRP A 218 14.54 12.43 -13.87
N GLY A 219 14.41 13.62 -13.32
CA GLY A 219 14.31 14.88 -14.05
C GLY A 219 12.92 15.13 -14.60
N THR A 220 12.83 16.15 -15.43
CA THR A 220 11.65 16.42 -16.25
C THR A 220 11.57 15.41 -17.41
N ALA A 221 10.45 15.37 -18.12
CA ALA A 221 10.29 14.49 -19.27
C ALA A 221 11.31 14.79 -20.38
N GLU A 222 11.72 16.04 -20.54
CA GLU A 222 12.68 16.51 -21.53
C GLU A 222 14.10 16.00 -21.24
N MET A 223 14.42 15.73 -19.97
CA MET A 223 15.70 15.11 -19.59
C MET A 223 15.83 13.68 -20.13
N LYS A 224 14.71 13.03 -20.47
CA LYS A 224 14.66 11.67 -21.06
C LYS A 224 15.47 10.63 -20.31
N HIS A 225 15.45 10.69 -18.96
CA HIS A 225 16.03 9.62 -18.18
C HIS A 225 15.33 8.29 -18.53
N PRO A 226 16.06 7.19 -18.79
CA PRO A 226 15.48 5.95 -19.34
C PRO A 226 14.65 5.16 -18.32
N GLY A 227 14.77 5.51 -17.04
CA GLY A 227 14.27 4.73 -15.91
C GLY A 227 15.35 3.80 -15.36
N THR A 228 15.12 3.28 -14.15
CA THR A 228 16.08 2.46 -13.40
C THR A 228 15.48 1.06 -13.20
N PRO A 229 15.72 0.10 -14.12
CA PRO A 229 15.12 -1.23 -14.03
C PRO A 229 15.70 -2.03 -12.85
N ASN A 230 17.02 -1.93 -12.65
CA ASN A 230 17.77 -2.61 -11.61
C ASN A 230 18.25 -1.58 -10.59
N LEU A 231 17.68 -1.64 -9.38
CA LEU A 231 18.14 -0.76 -8.30
C LEU A 231 19.52 -1.19 -7.82
N TYR A 232 20.32 -0.19 -7.46
CA TYR A 232 21.64 -0.37 -6.87
C TYR A 232 22.64 -1.08 -7.79
N ASP A 233 22.51 -0.90 -9.10
CA ASP A 233 23.51 -1.32 -10.08
C ASP A 233 24.56 -0.21 -10.30
N PRO A 234 25.76 -0.32 -9.69
CA PRO A 234 26.81 0.68 -9.87
C PRO A 234 27.59 0.50 -11.18
N SER A 235 27.34 -0.56 -11.96
CA SER A 235 28.09 -0.85 -13.19
C SER A 235 27.70 0.06 -14.36
N MET A 236 26.68 0.90 -14.17
CA MET A 236 26.16 1.83 -15.16
C MET A 236 26.15 3.29 -14.67
N PRO A 237 26.20 4.28 -15.57
CA PRO A 237 25.99 5.68 -15.22
C PRO A 237 24.58 5.95 -14.68
N VAL A 238 24.46 6.90 -13.75
CA VAL A 238 23.15 7.33 -13.24
C VAL A 238 22.25 7.85 -14.36
N ALA A 239 22.81 8.57 -15.33
CA ALA A 239 22.07 9.08 -16.49
C ALA A 239 21.45 7.96 -17.36
N GLU A 240 21.96 6.73 -17.26
CA GLU A 240 21.50 5.57 -18.04
C GLU A 240 20.68 4.58 -17.20
N GLY A 241 20.30 4.96 -15.96
CA GLY A 241 19.56 4.09 -15.05
C GLY A 241 20.42 3.25 -14.12
N GLY A 242 21.72 3.54 -13.99
CA GLY A 242 22.57 3.03 -12.92
C GLY A 242 22.23 3.69 -11.57
N LEU A 243 22.54 3.04 -10.46
CA LEU A 243 22.20 3.57 -9.15
C LEU A 243 23.07 2.99 -8.02
N ASN A 244 23.17 3.74 -6.92
CA ASN A 244 23.83 3.31 -5.68
C ASN A 244 22.87 3.37 -4.49
N PHE A 245 23.34 2.94 -3.31
CA PHE A 245 22.54 2.98 -2.09
C PHE A 245 22.34 4.42 -1.58
N ARG A 246 21.12 4.71 -1.10
CA ARG A 246 20.64 6.05 -0.77
C ARG A 246 21.01 6.51 0.64
N ALA A 247 21.54 7.73 0.76
CA ALA A 247 21.86 8.42 2.02
C ALA A 247 20.63 8.95 2.79
N ARG A 248 19.64 8.08 3.05
CA ARG A 248 18.35 8.46 3.64
C ARG A 248 18.39 8.73 5.15
N PHE A 249 19.32 8.11 5.86
CA PHE A 249 19.31 8.06 7.34
C PHE A 249 20.34 8.97 7.99
N GLY A 250 20.74 10.03 7.28
CA GLY A 250 21.84 10.90 7.65
C GLY A 250 23.20 10.31 7.25
N VAL A 251 24.25 11.00 7.66
CA VAL A 251 25.65 10.64 7.34
C VAL A 251 26.37 9.94 8.49
N LYS A 252 25.79 9.94 9.70
CA LYS A 252 26.37 9.36 10.91
C LYS A 252 25.30 8.60 11.68
N ALA A 253 25.65 7.41 12.17
CA ALA A 253 24.81 6.70 13.12
C ALA A 253 24.69 7.49 14.44
N PRO A 254 23.64 7.28 15.24
CA PRO A 254 23.57 7.86 16.58
C PRO A 254 24.76 7.39 17.45
N ASP A 255 25.24 8.23 18.35
CA ASP A 255 26.42 7.91 19.18
C ASP A 255 26.20 6.68 20.07
N LYS A 256 24.96 6.45 20.54
CA LYS A 256 24.59 5.22 21.26
C LYS A 256 24.78 3.92 20.45
N TRP A 257 24.90 4.04 19.13
CA TRP A 257 25.17 2.96 18.18
C TRP A 257 26.58 3.08 17.56
N GLY A 258 27.51 3.72 18.27
CA GLY A 258 28.91 3.83 17.89
C GLY A 258 29.25 4.99 16.96
N GLY A 259 28.27 5.81 16.53
CA GLY A 259 28.56 7.03 15.78
C GLY A 259 29.22 6.80 14.41
N ALA A 260 29.08 5.61 13.83
CA ALA A 260 29.78 5.24 12.60
C ALA A 260 29.35 6.09 11.39
N ASN A 261 30.28 6.29 10.45
CA ASN A 261 29.97 6.89 9.16
C ASN A 261 29.02 5.98 8.35
N LEU A 262 27.94 6.58 7.86
CA LEU A 262 26.93 5.90 7.05
C LEU A 262 27.19 6.06 5.55
N LEU A 263 28.01 7.03 5.14
CA LEU A 263 28.38 7.20 3.74
C LEU A 263 29.15 5.96 3.26
N ALA A 264 29.05 5.68 1.96
CA ALA A 264 29.76 4.58 1.34
C ALA A 264 31.27 4.88 1.39
N GLU A 265 31.98 4.34 2.37
CA GLU A 265 33.43 4.41 2.50
C GLU A 265 34.01 2.98 2.38
N GLY A 266 35.24 2.87 1.90
CA GLY A 266 35.86 1.59 1.57
C GLY A 266 36.06 0.67 2.78
N GLY A 267 35.54 -0.56 2.69
CA GLY A 267 35.96 -1.71 3.49
C GLY A 267 36.11 -2.95 2.60
N ASN A 268 37.22 -3.67 2.75
CA ASN A 268 37.79 -4.82 2.01
C ASN A 268 37.75 -4.86 0.46
N GLU A 269 36.85 -4.16 -0.23
CA GLU A 269 36.69 -4.23 -1.70
C GLU A 269 36.59 -2.85 -2.42
N GLY A 270 36.62 -1.73 -1.69
CA GLY A 270 36.54 -0.36 -2.24
C GLY A 270 35.19 0.33 -2.03
N VAL A 271 35.06 1.58 -2.51
CA VAL A 271 33.79 2.34 -2.45
C VAL A 271 32.91 1.99 -3.65
N SER A 272 31.64 1.65 -3.42
CA SER A 272 30.66 1.45 -4.48
C SER A 272 30.06 2.79 -4.93
N TYR A 273 30.24 3.16 -6.18
CA TYR A 273 29.61 4.30 -6.83
C TYR A 273 29.27 3.96 -8.30
N PRO A 274 28.27 4.62 -8.91
CA PRO A 274 27.93 4.39 -10.32
C PRO A 274 29.08 4.79 -11.26
N VAL A 275 29.15 4.15 -12.44
CA VAL A 275 30.10 4.53 -13.49
C VAL A 275 29.95 6.02 -13.83
N GLY A 276 31.07 6.72 -14.06
CA GLY A 276 31.07 8.15 -14.37
C GLY A 276 30.88 9.09 -13.17
N ASN A 277 30.63 8.58 -11.95
CA ASN A 277 30.53 9.43 -10.75
C ASN A 277 31.83 10.19 -10.47
N GLU A 278 31.81 11.52 -10.41
CA GLU A 278 33.01 12.35 -10.21
C GLU A 278 33.55 12.37 -8.77
N LEU A 279 32.70 12.12 -7.76
CA LEU A 279 33.10 12.18 -6.35
C LEU A 279 33.90 10.96 -5.90
N LYS A 280 33.75 9.82 -6.59
CA LYS A 280 34.45 8.54 -6.32
C LYS A 280 34.44 8.08 -4.85
N ASP A 281 33.49 8.56 -4.07
CA ASP A 281 33.34 8.29 -2.64
C ASP A 281 31.86 8.35 -2.23
N GLY A 282 31.55 8.03 -0.98
CA GLY A 282 30.26 8.25 -0.36
C GLY A 282 29.99 9.75 -0.16
N HIS A 283 28.77 10.18 -0.43
CA HIS A 283 28.40 11.60 -0.36
C HIS A 283 26.96 11.79 0.17
N PRO A 284 26.65 12.92 0.82
CA PRO A 284 25.30 13.21 1.29
C PRO A 284 24.34 13.52 0.12
N GLU A 285 23.05 13.70 0.45
CA GLU A 285 22.06 14.27 -0.47
C GLU A 285 22.52 15.63 -1.02
N PHE A 286 22.29 15.87 -2.31
CA PHE A 286 22.67 17.14 -2.94
C PHE A 286 21.81 18.32 -2.46
N THR A 287 22.47 19.45 -2.29
CA THR A 287 21.88 20.75 -1.97
C THR A 287 22.53 21.81 -2.86
N MET A 288 21.91 22.98 -2.99
CA MET A 288 22.50 24.09 -3.73
C MET A 288 23.87 24.50 -3.13
N ALA A 289 23.98 24.53 -1.80
CA ALA A 289 25.26 24.75 -1.11
C ALA A 289 26.34 23.71 -1.50
N MET A 290 25.95 22.44 -1.68
CA MET A 290 26.87 21.39 -2.11
C MET A 290 27.33 21.61 -3.55
N LEU A 291 26.44 22.01 -4.47
CA LEU A 291 26.83 22.34 -5.84
C LEU A 291 27.85 23.47 -5.89
N LYS A 292 27.60 24.57 -5.15
CA LYS A 292 28.55 25.69 -5.02
C LYS A 292 29.90 25.26 -4.49
N LYS A 293 29.92 24.39 -3.47
CA LYS A 293 31.16 23.88 -2.90
C LYS A 293 31.98 23.04 -3.89
N LEU A 294 31.28 22.35 -4.80
CA LEU A 294 31.89 21.54 -5.85
C LEU A 294 32.25 22.35 -7.11
N GLY A 295 31.81 23.61 -7.20
CA GLY A 295 31.99 24.45 -8.40
C GLY A 295 31.05 24.06 -9.55
N TRP A 296 29.91 23.42 -9.26
CA TRP A 296 28.95 22.90 -10.25
C TRP A 296 27.75 23.83 -10.46
N GLU A 297 27.66 24.95 -9.76
CA GLU A 297 26.56 25.92 -9.88
C GLU A 297 26.45 26.54 -11.27
N GLY A 298 27.55 26.62 -12.01
CA GLY A 298 27.58 27.14 -13.38
C GLY A 298 26.84 26.26 -14.40
N ASP A 299 26.51 25.02 -14.01
CA ASP A 299 25.75 24.10 -14.84
C ASP A 299 24.23 24.24 -14.72
N LEU A 300 23.76 25.09 -13.80
CA LEU A 300 22.34 25.46 -13.68
C LEU A 300 21.96 26.49 -14.74
N THR A 301 20.72 26.42 -15.21
CA THR A 301 20.16 27.47 -16.05
C THR A 301 19.77 28.69 -15.20
N ALA A 302 19.56 29.83 -15.86
CA ALA A 302 19.07 31.04 -15.18
C ALA A 302 17.70 30.80 -14.50
N ASP A 303 16.81 30.06 -15.16
CA ASP A 303 15.47 29.75 -14.65
C ASP A 303 15.52 28.80 -13.44
N GLU A 304 16.34 27.75 -13.50
CA GLU A 304 16.55 26.85 -12.36
C GLU A 304 17.12 27.61 -11.17
N THR A 305 18.11 28.47 -11.42
CA THR A 305 18.71 29.31 -10.38
C THR A 305 17.66 30.22 -9.73
N ALA A 306 16.80 30.87 -10.52
CA ALA A 306 15.74 31.74 -10.01
C ALA A 306 14.71 30.96 -9.15
N VAL A 307 14.34 29.75 -9.56
CA VAL A 307 13.44 28.88 -8.77
C VAL A 307 14.08 28.45 -7.45
N ILE A 308 15.35 28.02 -7.49
CA ILE A 308 16.12 27.58 -6.31
C ILE A 308 16.25 28.73 -5.29
N GLU A 309 16.57 29.94 -5.75
CA GLU A 309 16.65 31.17 -4.94
C GLU A 309 15.31 31.46 -4.24
N LYS A 310 14.19 31.37 -4.96
CA LYS A 310 12.85 31.63 -4.41
C LYS A 310 12.43 30.63 -3.32
N ILE A 311 12.93 29.40 -3.36
CA ILE A 311 12.55 28.35 -2.41
C ILE A 311 13.32 28.50 -1.10
N ALA A 312 14.64 28.36 -1.14
CA ALA A 312 15.49 28.45 0.05
C ALA A 312 16.98 28.78 -0.26
N GLY A 313 17.28 29.21 -1.49
CA GLY A 313 18.66 29.49 -1.94
C GLY A 313 19.60 28.32 -1.66
N ASP A 314 20.70 28.58 -0.95
CA ASP A 314 21.72 27.57 -0.60
C ASP A 314 21.19 26.35 0.16
N LYS A 315 20.10 26.53 0.92
CA LYS A 315 19.48 25.44 1.70
C LYS A 315 18.55 24.57 0.87
N THR A 316 18.25 24.95 -0.37
CA THR A 316 17.40 24.16 -1.26
C THR A 316 18.05 22.79 -1.48
N ASN A 317 17.30 21.74 -1.14
CA ASN A 317 17.69 20.36 -1.35
C ASN A 317 17.14 19.87 -2.69
N TRP A 318 17.82 18.90 -3.33
CA TRP A 318 17.38 18.29 -4.59
C TRP A 318 15.90 17.86 -4.60
N LYS A 319 15.36 17.48 -3.43
CA LYS A 319 13.99 17.00 -3.28
C LYS A 319 12.92 18.09 -3.19
N THR A 320 13.35 19.32 -2.93
CA THR A 320 12.50 20.51 -2.81
C THR A 320 12.73 21.48 -3.96
N ASP A 321 13.78 21.29 -4.74
CA ASP A 321 14.03 22.05 -5.96
C ASP A 321 12.99 21.68 -7.03
N LEU A 322 11.98 22.54 -7.18
CA LEU A 322 10.88 22.33 -8.12
C LEU A 322 11.29 22.54 -9.58
N SER A 323 12.48 23.05 -9.86
CA SER A 323 13.01 23.17 -11.22
C SER A 323 13.63 21.87 -11.72
N GLY A 324 14.06 20.99 -10.81
CA GLY A 324 14.83 19.79 -11.12
C GLY A 324 16.31 20.05 -11.43
N GLY A 325 16.78 21.30 -11.35
CA GLY A 325 18.15 21.70 -11.69
C GLY A 325 19.21 20.99 -10.85
N ILE A 326 19.05 20.93 -9.53
CA ILE A 326 20.01 20.24 -8.65
C ILE A 326 20.14 18.77 -9.01
N GLN A 327 19.01 18.12 -9.31
CA GLN A 327 18.98 16.73 -9.74
C GLN A 327 19.66 16.53 -11.09
N ARG A 328 19.35 17.38 -12.07
CA ARG A 328 19.96 17.35 -13.41
C ARG A 328 21.47 17.53 -13.34
N VAL A 329 21.95 18.51 -12.57
CA VAL A 329 23.39 18.78 -12.39
C VAL A 329 24.07 17.62 -11.67
N ALA A 330 23.52 17.09 -10.58
CA ALA A 330 24.10 15.93 -9.90
C ALA A 330 24.27 14.73 -10.85
N ILE A 331 23.25 14.44 -11.68
CA ILE A 331 23.29 13.35 -12.65
C ILE A 331 24.29 13.62 -13.78
N LYS A 332 24.42 14.89 -14.23
CA LYS A 332 25.44 15.30 -15.21
C LYS A 332 26.85 14.92 -14.75
N HIS A 333 27.13 15.05 -13.45
CA HIS A 333 28.41 14.65 -12.83
C HIS A 333 28.43 13.17 -12.36
N GLY A 334 27.52 12.34 -12.89
CA GLY A 334 27.43 10.91 -12.60
C GLY A 334 26.99 10.55 -11.18
N CYS A 335 26.46 11.50 -10.42
CA CYS A 335 26.10 11.32 -9.01
C CYS A 335 24.59 11.12 -8.83
N ALA A 336 24.20 10.23 -7.91
CA ALA A 336 22.80 10.10 -7.52
C ALA A 336 22.37 11.30 -6.67
N PRO A 337 21.25 11.99 -6.97
CA PRO A 337 20.83 13.18 -6.22
C PRO A 337 20.64 12.92 -4.72
N PHE A 338 20.21 11.71 -4.37
CA PHE A 338 19.90 11.31 -3.00
C PHE A 338 21.11 10.91 -2.14
N GLY A 339 22.34 11.04 -2.66
CA GLY A 339 23.55 10.65 -1.96
C GLY A 339 24.07 9.24 -2.28
N ASN A 340 25.16 8.87 -1.62
CA ASN A 340 25.77 7.54 -1.68
C ASN A 340 26.17 7.03 -0.29
N SER A 341 25.44 6.03 0.21
CA SER A 341 25.60 5.49 1.56
C SER A 341 25.66 3.97 1.60
N LYS A 342 26.01 3.41 2.76
CA LYS A 342 25.93 1.97 3.02
C LYS A 342 24.48 1.51 3.19
N ALA A 343 24.19 0.26 2.82
CA ALA A 343 23.00 -0.43 3.31
C ALA A 343 23.12 -0.61 4.83
N ARG A 344 22.00 -0.51 5.55
CA ARG A 344 21.97 -0.72 7.01
C ARG A 344 21.36 -2.08 7.33
N THR A 345 22.02 -2.84 8.20
CA THR A 345 21.49 -4.06 8.82
C THR A 345 20.97 -3.80 10.23
N VAL A 346 21.37 -2.68 10.84
CA VAL A 346 20.87 -2.21 12.14
C VAL A 346 19.94 -1.01 11.94
N VAL A 347 18.69 -1.15 12.35
CA VAL A 347 17.63 -0.15 12.24
C VAL A 347 17.27 0.39 13.64
N TRP A 348 18.14 1.24 14.18
CA TRP A 348 18.03 1.76 15.56
C TRP A 348 16.74 2.53 15.92
N ASN A 349 15.90 2.85 14.92
CA ASN A 349 14.61 3.51 15.12
C ASN A 349 13.45 2.52 15.27
N PHE A 350 13.70 1.22 15.10
CA PHE A 350 12.70 0.17 15.27
C PHE A 350 12.74 -0.37 16.71
N PRO A 351 11.62 -0.96 17.19
CA PRO A 351 11.60 -1.63 18.49
C PRO A 351 12.69 -2.70 18.60
N ASP A 352 12.85 -3.48 17.53
CA ASP A 352 13.95 -4.43 17.34
C ASP A 352 14.91 -3.89 16.26
N PRO A 353 16.13 -3.49 16.63
CA PRO A 353 17.09 -2.94 15.68
C PRO A 353 17.63 -3.95 14.66
N ILE A 354 17.51 -5.24 14.96
CA ILE A 354 17.83 -6.35 14.06
C ILE A 354 16.67 -7.35 14.10
N PRO A 355 16.48 -8.19 13.07
CA PRO A 355 15.44 -9.22 13.12
C PRO A 355 15.62 -10.14 14.33
N LEU A 356 14.60 -10.19 15.18
CA LEU A 356 14.51 -11.09 16.33
C LEU A 356 13.22 -11.91 16.19
N HIS A 357 13.30 -13.19 16.57
CA HIS A 357 12.11 -14.01 16.65
C HIS A 357 11.20 -13.51 17.77
N ARG A 358 9.91 -13.37 17.48
CA ARG A 358 8.87 -13.07 18.47
C ARG A 358 7.66 -13.95 18.20
N GLU A 359 7.09 -14.51 19.26
CA GLU A 359 5.87 -15.28 19.18
C GLU A 359 4.67 -14.39 18.81
N PRO A 360 3.72 -14.90 18.01
CA PRO A 360 2.45 -14.25 17.75
C PRO A 360 1.69 -13.91 19.03
N LEU A 361 0.74 -12.96 18.95
CA LEU A 361 -0.12 -12.61 20.09
C LEU A 361 -0.96 -13.82 20.54
N TYR A 362 -1.45 -14.59 19.57
CA TYR A 362 -2.15 -15.86 19.79
C TYR A 362 -1.20 -17.00 19.41
N THR A 363 -0.32 -17.39 20.33
CA THR A 363 0.64 -18.49 20.11
C THR A 363 0.23 -19.76 20.85
N PRO A 364 0.30 -20.95 20.21
CA PRO A 364 0.21 -22.22 20.92
C PRO A 364 1.55 -22.62 21.57
N ARG A 365 2.66 -21.96 21.20
CA ARG A 365 4.01 -22.21 21.72
C ARG A 365 4.30 -21.33 22.92
N ARG A 366 3.46 -21.48 23.95
CA ARG A 366 3.58 -20.78 25.24
C ARG A 366 4.95 -21.01 25.90
N ASP A 367 5.56 -22.15 25.64
CA ASP A 367 6.92 -22.52 26.08
C ASP A 367 8.02 -21.61 25.54
N LEU A 368 7.76 -20.86 24.47
CA LEU A 368 8.73 -19.96 23.84
C LEU A 368 8.68 -18.52 24.38
N LEU A 369 7.67 -18.17 25.19
CA LEU A 369 7.43 -16.80 25.62
C LEU A 369 8.52 -16.21 26.50
N ASP A 370 9.17 -17.02 27.34
CA ASP A 370 10.27 -16.57 28.20
C ASP A 370 11.42 -15.95 27.39
N LYS A 371 11.61 -16.38 26.14
CA LYS A 371 12.67 -15.89 25.26
C LYS A 371 12.17 -14.98 24.15
N TYR A 372 10.94 -15.18 23.68
CA TYR A 372 10.43 -14.59 22.45
C TYR A 372 9.06 -13.92 22.64
N ALA A 373 8.78 -13.40 23.83
CA ALA A 373 7.59 -12.60 24.07
C ALA A 373 7.46 -11.43 23.08
N THR A 374 6.23 -10.95 22.92
CA THR A 374 5.91 -9.76 22.14
C THR A 374 6.31 -8.48 22.90
N TYR A 375 5.98 -7.33 22.34
CA TYR A 375 6.27 -6.02 22.91
C TYR A 375 5.33 -5.65 24.06
N SER A 376 5.65 -4.58 24.80
CA SER A 376 4.68 -3.94 25.69
C SER A 376 3.61 -3.19 24.90
N ASP A 377 2.42 -3.07 25.50
CA ASP A 377 1.35 -2.20 25.02
C ASP A 377 1.84 -0.74 24.89
N ARG A 378 1.29 0.00 23.91
CA ARG A 378 1.72 1.37 23.60
C ARG A 378 0.65 2.17 22.89
N GLN A 379 0.82 3.49 22.84
CA GLN A 379 0.05 4.38 21.95
C GLN A 379 0.77 4.49 20.60
N MET A 380 0.08 4.21 19.50
CA MET A 380 0.65 4.32 18.14
C MET A 380 -0.44 4.71 17.15
N PHE A 381 -0.10 5.55 16.16
CA PHE A 381 -1.04 6.00 15.13
C PHE A 381 -2.38 6.51 15.70
N ARG A 382 -2.30 7.28 16.80
CA ARG A 382 -3.46 7.87 17.50
C ARG A 382 -4.34 6.87 18.26
N LEU A 383 -3.91 5.62 18.43
CA LEU A 383 -4.70 4.55 19.03
C LEU A 383 -3.92 3.77 20.10
N PRO A 384 -4.62 3.23 21.12
CA PRO A 384 -4.04 2.22 21.99
C PRO A 384 -3.75 0.96 21.16
N THR A 385 -2.55 0.42 21.33
CA THR A 385 -2.10 -0.78 20.61
C THR A 385 -1.62 -1.81 21.62
N ARG A 386 -2.35 -2.94 21.65
CA ARG A 386 -2.18 -4.02 22.63
C ARG A 386 -1.25 -5.09 22.08
N TYR A 387 -0.34 -5.56 22.93
CA TYR A 387 0.65 -6.57 22.62
C TYR A 387 0.68 -7.56 23.79
N ALA A 388 1.53 -7.32 24.80
CA ALA A 388 1.70 -8.17 25.96
C ALA A 388 0.38 -8.49 26.68
N SER A 389 -0.56 -7.53 26.77
CA SER A 389 -1.86 -7.77 27.43
C SER A 389 -2.74 -8.81 26.73
N ILE A 390 -2.56 -9.00 25.42
CA ILE A 390 -3.22 -10.06 24.66
C ILE A 390 -2.44 -11.36 24.81
N GLN A 391 -1.11 -11.31 24.62
CA GLN A 391 -0.26 -12.49 24.67
C GLN A 391 -0.22 -13.14 26.07
N GLU A 392 -0.48 -12.40 27.15
CA GLU A 392 -0.54 -12.97 28.50
C GLU A 392 -1.64 -14.04 28.63
N GLN A 393 -2.76 -13.86 27.90
CA GLN A 393 -3.91 -14.74 27.94
C GLN A 393 -3.66 -16.03 27.14
N ASP A 394 -3.87 -17.18 27.77
CA ASP A 394 -3.66 -18.49 27.17
C ASP A 394 -4.93 -18.99 26.48
N PHE A 395 -5.01 -18.77 25.17
CA PHE A 395 -6.11 -19.26 24.32
C PHE A 395 -5.86 -20.67 23.75
N SER A 396 -4.63 -21.20 23.83
CA SER A 396 -4.25 -22.39 23.05
C SER A 396 -4.88 -23.68 23.53
N LYS A 397 -5.41 -23.70 24.77
CA LYS A 397 -6.14 -24.84 25.32
C LYS A 397 -7.53 -24.99 24.71
N GLU A 398 -8.21 -23.86 24.46
CA GLU A 398 -9.54 -23.85 23.84
C GLU A 398 -9.45 -23.85 22.30
N TYR A 399 -8.43 -23.20 21.76
CA TYR A 399 -8.20 -23.03 20.33
C TYR A 399 -6.84 -23.64 19.94
N PRO A 400 -6.77 -24.98 19.77
CA PRO A 400 -5.50 -25.69 19.63
C PRO A 400 -4.91 -25.65 18.22
N LEU A 401 -5.69 -25.26 17.21
CA LEU A 401 -5.24 -25.23 15.82
C LEU A 401 -4.73 -23.84 15.45
N ILE A 402 -3.61 -23.79 14.73
CA ILE A 402 -3.11 -22.56 14.11
C ILE A 402 -3.93 -22.29 12.86
N MET A 403 -4.50 -21.09 12.75
CA MET A 403 -5.19 -20.62 11.56
C MET A 403 -4.31 -19.68 10.76
N THR A 404 -4.15 -19.97 9.48
CA THR A 404 -3.49 -19.08 8.51
C THR A 404 -4.39 -18.77 7.34
N SER A 405 -4.16 -17.64 6.67
CA SER A 405 -4.93 -17.23 5.48
C SER A 405 -4.06 -16.92 4.29
N GLY A 406 -4.63 -17.07 3.10
CA GLY A 406 -3.96 -16.70 1.86
C GLY A 406 -4.90 -16.51 0.70
N ARG A 407 -4.33 -16.56 -0.50
CA ARG A 407 -5.02 -16.29 -1.74
C ARG A 407 -5.32 -17.55 -2.52
N LEU A 408 -6.34 -17.46 -3.37
CA LEU A 408 -6.64 -18.41 -4.43
C LEU A 408 -6.18 -17.83 -5.77
N VAL A 409 -5.88 -18.69 -6.75
CA VAL A 409 -5.33 -18.25 -8.04
C VAL A 409 -6.41 -17.61 -8.90
N GLU A 410 -7.63 -18.13 -8.79
CA GLU A 410 -8.83 -17.77 -9.53
C GLU A 410 -9.47 -16.46 -9.05
N TYR A 411 -9.12 -15.97 -7.86
CA TYR A 411 -9.71 -14.77 -7.25
C TYR A 411 -8.69 -13.66 -6.97
N GLU A 412 -9.08 -12.45 -7.34
CA GLU A 412 -8.32 -11.22 -7.17
C GLU A 412 -8.92 -10.37 -6.03
N GLY A 413 -8.09 -9.56 -5.34
CA GLY A 413 -8.58 -8.73 -4.23
C GLY A 413 -9.38 -9.48 -3.15
N GLY A 414 -10.52 -8.92 -2.74
CA GLY A 414 -11.52 -9.58 -1.89
C GLY A 414 -12.53 -10.43 -2.68
N GLY A 415 -12.25 -10.71 -3.96
CA GLY A 415 -13.07 -11.53 -4.83
C GLY A 415 -14.34 -10.86 -5.35
N GLU A 416 -14.55 -9.55 -5.13
CA GLU A 416 -15.74 -8.85 -5.60
C GLU A 416 -15.94 -8.94 -7.12
N GLU A 417 -14.92 -8.57 -7.91
CA GLU A 417 -14.97 -8.67 -9.37
C GLU A 417 -15.01 -10.14 -9.82
N SER A 418 -14.11 -10.98 -9.28
CA SER A 418 -13.95 -12.36 -9.75
C SER A 418 -15.15 -13.25 -9.42
N ARG A 419 -15.79 -13.10 -8.24
CA ARG A 419 -17.00 -13.87 -7.87
C ARG A 419 -18.25 -13.34 -8.56
N SER A 420 -18.22 -12.11 -9.07
CA SER A 420 -19.30 -11.51 -9.87
C SER A 420 -19.14 -11.82 -11.37
N ASN A 421 -18.06 -12.50 -11.78
CA ASN A 421 -17.89 -13.02 -13.13
C ASN A 421 -18.20 -14.53 -13.15
N LYS A 422 -19.25 -14.92 -13.89
CA LYS A 422 -19.71 -16.32 -13.94
C LYS A 422 -18.61 -17.34 -14.28
N TRP A 423 -17.65 -16.99 -15.13
CA TRP A 423 -16.61 -17.91 -15.59
C TRP A 423 -15.52 -18.12 -14.54
N LEU A 424 -15.17 -17.05 -13.80
CA LEU A 424 -14.20 -17.13 -12.72
C LEU A 424 -14.83 -17.75 -11.47
N ALA A 425 -16.10 -17.43 -11.20
CA ALA A 425 -16.86 -18.01 -10.11
C ALA A 425 -17.01 -19.55 -10.23
N GLU A 426 -17.08 -20.08 -11.45
CA GLU A 426 -17.13 -21.53 -11.70
C GLU A 426 -15.88 -22.28 -11.23
N LEU A 427 -14.71 -21.62 -11.20
CA LEU A 427 -13.44 -22.26 -10.82
C LEU A 427 -13.38 -22.66 -9.34
N GLN A 428 -14.15 -21.99 -8.47
CA GLN A 428 -14.23 -22.30 -7.05
C GLN A 428 -15.59 -21.89 -6.48
N GLN A 429 -16.51 -22.84 -6.32
CA GLN A 429 -17.90 -22.51 -5.96
C GLN A 429 -18.15 -22.40 -4.45
N ASP A 430 -17.30 -23.02 -3.65
CA ASP A 430 -17.49 -23.13 -2.20
C ASP A 430 -16.33 -22.49 -1.44
N MET A 431 -16.67 -21.81 -0.35
CA MET A 431 -15.71 -21.43 0.66
C MET A 431 -15.34 -22.65 1.52
N PHE A 432 -14.05 -22.81 1.82
CA PHE A 432 -13.55 -23.98 2.53
C PHE A 432 -12.49 -23.68 3.60
N VAL A 433 -12.23 -24.67 4.45
CA VAL A 433 -11.07 -24.74 5.33
C VAL A 433 -10.25 -25.99 4.99
N GLU A 434 -8.96 -25.82 4.69
CA GLU A 434 -8.04 -26.94 4.55
C GLU A 434 -7.70 -27.50 5.94
N ILE A 435 -7.90 -28.80 6.13
CA ILE A 435 -7.65 -29.50 7.39
C ILE A 435 -6.75 -30.70 7.11
N ASN A 436 -5.70 -30.87 7.92
CA ASN A 436 -4.85 -32.04 7.83
C ASN A 436 -5.64 -33.34 8.06
N THR A 437 -5.29 -34.41 7.34
CA THR A 437 -5.92 -35.74 7.47
C THR A 437 -5.95 -36.25 8.92
N SER A 438 -4.88 -36.05 9.68
CA SER A 438 -4.80 -36.45 11.10
C SER A 438 -5.77 -35.66 11.97
N ASP A 439 -5.83 -34.34 11.79
CA ASP A 439 -6.68 -33.47 12.60
C ASP A 439 -8.15 -33.67 12.27
N ALA A 440 -8.49 -33.85 10.99
CA ALA A 440 -9.84 -34.18 10.56
C ALA A 440 -10.33 -35.51 11.18
N ASN A 441 -9.49 -36.56 11.19
CA ASN A 441 -9.82 -37.83 11.81
C ASN A 441 -10.03 -37.71 13.33
N ASN A 442 -9.17 -36.96 14.03
CA ASN A 442 -9.30 -36.70 15.47
C ASN A 442 -10.59 -35.95 15.82
N LEU A 443 -11.01 -35.03 14.95
CA LEU A 443 -12.26 -34.27 15.08
C LEU A 443 -13.49 -35.02 14.52
N GLY A 444 -13.29 -36.18 13.90
CA GLY A 444 -14.33 -36.98 13.24
C GLY A 444 -14.94 -36.31 12.01
N ILE A 445 -14.24 -35.36 11.37
CA ILE A 445 -14.67 -34.59 10.20
C ILE A 445 -14.35 -35.37 8.92
N ARG A 446 -15.26 -35.33 7.95
CA ARG A 446 -15.05 -35.90 6.60
C ARG A 446 -14.84 -34.79 5.57
N ASP A 447 -14.18 -35.14 4.48
CA ASP A 447 -14.04 -34.25 3.33
C ASP A 447 -15.41 -33.86 2.77
N GLY A 448 -15.55 -32.59 2.35
CA GLY A 448 -16.82 -32.01 1.88
C GLY A 448 -17.85 -31.72 2.97
N GLN A 449 -17.59 -32.07 4.23
CA GLN A 449 -18.54 -31.84 5.32
C GLN A 449 -18.58 -30.36 5.71
N MET A 450 -19.76 -29.81 5.96
CA MET A 450 -19.89 -28.47 6.56
C MET A 450 -19.39 -28.48 8.01
N VAL A 451 -18.56 -27.49 8.33
CA VAL A 451 -17.96 -27.31 9.65
C VAL A 451 -18.08 -25.86 10.12
N TRP A 452 -18.01 -25.67 11.43
CA TRP A 452 -17.74 -24.38 12.04
C TRP A 452 -16.25 -24.24 12.31
N VAL A 453 -15.68 -23.12 11.88
CA VAL A 453 -14.36 -22.65 12.30
C VAL A 453 -14.57 -21.47 13.24
N GLU A 454 -14.19 -21.60 14.50
CA GLU A 454 -14.29 -20.52 15.49
C GLU A 454 -12.89 -20.02 15.87
N GLY A 455 -12.62 -18.73 15.66
CA GLY A 455 -11.37 -18.08 16.05
C GLY A 455 -11.32 -17.76 17.55
N ALA A 456 -10.12 -17.46 18.07
CA ALA A 456 -9.93 -17.21 19.51
C ALA A 456 -10.70 -16.02 20.09
N GLU A 457 -11.21 -15.12 19.25
CA GLU A 457 -12.11 -14.02 19.63
C GLU A 457 -13.60 -14.37 19.43
N LYS A 458 -13.93 -15.67 19.30
CA LYS A 458 -15.29 -16.26 19.25
C LYS A 458 -16.10 -15.96 17.99
N ALA A 459 -15.50 -15.32 16.99
CA ALA A 459 -16.08 -15.24 15.66
C ALA A 459 -16.06 -16.62 14.99
N LYS A 460 -17.20 -17.01 14.38
CA LYS A 460 -17.38 -18.32 13.76
C LYS A 460 -17.75 -18.24 12.28
N LEU A 461 -17.25 -19.18 11.48
CA LEU A 461 -17.47 -19.28 10.03
C LEU A 461 -18.05 -20.65 9.71
N LYS A 462 -19.10 -20.70 8.88
CA LYS A 462 -19.66 -21.96 8.38
C LYS A 462 -19.13 -22.22 6.98
N VAL A 463 -18.25 -23.20 6.84
CA VAL A 463 -17.51 -23.47 5.60
C VAL A 463 -17.40 -24.97 5.32
N MET A 464 -17.04 -25.34 4.09
CA MET A 464 -16.78 -26.73 3.73
C MET A 464 -15.41 -27.19 4.23
N ALA A 465 -15.31 -28.41 4.76
CA ALA A 465 -14.01 -29.01 5.07
C ALA A 465 -13.35 -29.55 3.79
N MET A 466 -12.11 -29.15 3.55
CA MET A 466 -11.23 -29.73 2.53
C MET A 466 -10.14 -30.52 3.25
N VAL A 467 -10.28 -31.84 3.32
CA VAL A 467 -9.32 -32.71 4.01
C VAL A 467 -8.14 -32.99 3.09
N THR A 468 -6.95 -32.55 3.48
CA THR A 468 -5.76 -32.58 2.61
C THR A 468 -4.47 -32.74 3.39
N GLU A 469 -3.39 -33.14 2.72
CA GLU A 469 -2.03 -33.19 3.30
C GLU A 469 -1.21 -31.93 2.99
N ARG A 470 -1.79 -30.94 2.28
CA ARG A 470 -1.14 -29.67 1.94
C ARG A 470 -0.82 -28.80 3.16
N VAL A 471 -1.67 -28.85 4.18
CA VAL A 471 -1.45 -28.17 5.46
C VAL A 471 -0.83 -29.13 6.48
N GLY A 472 0.10 -28.60 7.29
CA GLY A 472 0.73 -29.36 8.38
C GLY A 472 -0.27 -29.72 9.48
N ARG A 473 0.07 -30.74 10.29
CA ARG A 473 -0.70 -31.08 11.49
C ARG A 473 -0.76 -29.90 12.46
N GLY A 474 -1.92 -29.69 13.05
CA GLY A 474 -2.20 -28.56 13.94
C GLY A 474 -2.36 -27.22 13.21
N VAL A 475 -2.43 -27.20 11.88
CA VAL A 475 -2.58 -25.98 11.07
C VAL A 475 -3.76 -26.13 10.12
N VAL A 476 -4.55 -25.07 10.00
CA VAL A 476 -5.61 -24.94 9.00
C VAL A 476 -5.37 -23.72 8.12
N PHE A 477 -5.78 -23.82 6.85
CA PHE A 477 -5.71 -22.71 5.90
C PHE A 477 -7.12 -22.32 5.43
N MET A 478 -7.36 -21.02 5.31
CA MET A 478 -8.61 -20.49 4.76
C MET A 478 -8.36 -19.28 3.84
N PRO A 479 -8.98 -19.21 2.66
CA PRO A 479 -8.90 -18.02 1.81
C PRO A 479 -9.79 -16.88 2.34
N PHE A 480 -9.45 -15.63 2.00
CA PHE A 480 -10.23 -14.45 2.43
C PHE A 480 -11.09 -13.81 1.32
N HIS A 481 -11.09 -14.39 0.11
CA HIS A 481 -11.74 -13.84 -1.09
C HIS A 481 -13.28 -13.91 -1.12
N PHE A 482 -13.90 -14.43 -0.08
CA PHE A 482 -15.34 -14.65 -0.05
C PHE A 482 -16.06 -13.57 0.73
N GLY A 483 -17.35 -13.43 0.47
CA GLY A 483 -18.24 -12.50 1.15
C GLY A 483 -19.69 -12.82 0.80
N GLY A 484 -20.60 -12.22 1.55
CA GLY A 484 -22.05 -12.42 1.39
C GLY A 484 -22.64 -13.50 2.30
N HIS A 485 -21.81 -14.30 2.98
CA HIS A 485 -22.23 -14.97 4.22
C HIS A 485 -21.58 -14.30 5.43
N PHE A 486 -22.27 -14.27 6.56
CA PHE A 486 -21.72 -13.77 7.82
C PHE A 486 -22.18 -14.60 9.01
N GLN A 487 -21.25 -15.31 9.64
CA GLN A 487 -21.49 -16.23 10.75
C GLN A 487 -22.58 -17.29 10.47
N GLY A 488 -22.58 -17.82 9.26
CA GLY A 488 -23.48 -18.86 8.74
C GLY A 488 -24.82 -18.34 8.23
N LYS A 489 -25.04 -17.02 8.24
CA LYS A 489 -26.22 -16.38 7.65
C LYS A 489 -25.91 -15.97 6.21
N ASP A 490 -26.79 -16.34 5.28
CA ASP A 490 -26.81 -15.81 3.91
C ASP A 490 -27.31 -14.36 3.91
N LEU A 491 -26.57 -13.46 3.24
CA LEU A 491 -26.88 -12.03 3.10
C LEU A 491 -27.26 -11.64 1.66
N ARG A 492 -27.53 -12.61 0.78
CA ARG A 492 -27.94 -12.36 -0.61
C ARG A 492 -29.08 -11.36 -0.71
N ASP A 493 -30.03 -11.43 0.21
CA ASP A 493 -31.21 -10.54 0.29
C ASP A 493 -30.88 -9.07 0.51
N LYS A 494 -29.64 -8.75 0.92
CA LYS A 494 -29.18 -7.37 1.13
C LYS A 494 -28.48 -6.75 -0.07
N TYR A 495 -28.13 -7.55 -1.07
CA TYR A 495 -27.57 -7.00 -2.30
C TYR A 495 -28.67 -6.29 -3.10
N PRO A 496 -28.34 -5.21 -3.84
CA PRO A 496 -29.25 -4.68 -4.85
C PRO A 496 -29.68 -5.80 -5.82
N GLU A 497 -30.93 -5.74 -6.28
CA GLU A 497 -31.49 -6.76 -7.16
C GLU A 497 -30.61 -6.97 -8.40
N GLY A 498 -30.18 -8.22 -8.63
CA GLY A 498 -29.34 -8.61 -9.76
C GLY A 498 -27.85 -8.23 -9.65
N ALA A 499 -27.42 -7.71 -8.50
CA ALA A 499 -26.03 -7.30 -8.26
C ALA A 499 -25.31 -8.19 -7.22
N ASP A 500 -25.91 -9.31 -6.80
CA ASP A 500 -25.27 -10.28 -5.94
C ASP A 500 -24.20 -11.09 -6.71
N PRO A 501 -23.07 -11.42 -6.07
CA PRO A 501 -22.09 -12.31 -6.68
C PRO A 501 -22.65 -13.72 -6.95
N TYR A 502 -22.16 -14.38 -8.01
CA TYR A 502 -22.54 -15.76 -8.32
C TYR A 502 -22.16 -16.73 -7.20
N VAL A 503 -21.01 -16.49 -6.55
CA VAL A 503 -20.48 -17.27 -5.44
C VAL A 503 -20.44 -16.42 -4.17
N LEU A 504 -21.08 -16.90 -3.11
CA LEU A 504 -21.07 -16.32 -1.77
C LEU A 504 -20.30 -17.22 -0.80
N GLY A 505 -19.81 -16.64 0.28
CA GLY A 505 -19.11 -17.40 1.31
C GLY A 505 -18.69 -16.54 2.48
N GLU A 506 -18.02 -17.17 3.44
CA GLU A 506 -17.45 -16.51 4.62
C GLU A 506 -16.01 -16.07 4.33
N ALA A 507 -15.66 -14.84 4.68
CA ALA A 507 -14.26 -14.42 4.65
C ALA A 507 -13.50 -15.00 5.85
N ALA A 508 -12.34 -15.65 5.64
CA ALA A 508 -11.48 -16.10 6.74
C ALA A 508 -11.22 -15.00 7.79
N ASN A 509 -11.01 -13.76 7.33
CA ASN A 509 -10.67 -12.63 8.17
C ASN A 509 -11.78 -12.22 9.17
N VAL A 510 -13.02 -12.70 9.01
CA VAL A 510 -14.06 -12.52 10.03
C VAL A 510 -13.68 -13.22 11.33
N ALA A 511 -13.01 -14.38 11.27
CA ALA A 511 -12.53 -15.13 12.43
C ALA A 511 -11.10 -14.79 12.86
N PHE A 512 -10.36 -13.98 12.08
CA PHE A 512 -9.04 -13.51 12.50
C PHE A 512 -9.14 -12.50 13.63
N THR A 513 -8.11 -12.52 14.46
CA THR A 513 -8.08 -11.86 15.76
C THR A 513 -7.33 -10.53 15.71
N TYR A 514 -7.35 -9.79 16.82
CA TYR A 514 -6.51 -8.60 17.00
C TYR A 514 -5.01 -8.90 16.89
N GLY A 515 -4.31 -8.18 16.03
CA GLY A 515 -2.84 -8.20 16.01
C GLY A 515 -2.30 -7.25 14.96
N TYR A 516 -1.25 -6.51 15.28
CA TYR A 516 -0.74 -5.44 14.42
C TYR A 516 0.78 -5.29 14.51
N ASP A 517 1.42 -5.11 13.36
CA ASP A 517 2.85 -4.83 13.27
C ASP A 517 3.25 -3.61 14.10
N SER A 518 4.39 -3.73 14.78
CA SER A 518 4.90 -2.76 15.76
C SER A 518 5.52 -1.51 15.15
N VAL A 519 5.55 -1.39 13.83
CA VAL A 519 6.11 -0.24 13.10
C VAL A 519 5.07 0.41 12.19
N THR A 520 4.26 -0.41 11.52
CA THR A 520 3.32 0.00 10.47
C THR A 520 1.85 -0.17 10.86
N ASN A 521 1.57 -0.92 11.93
CA ASN A 521 0.22 -1.35 12.30
C ASN A 521 -0.51 -2.15 11.20
N MET A 522 0.24 -2.81 10.31
CA MET A 522 -0.33 -3.82 9.43
C MET A 522 -0.91 -4.97 10.26
N GLN A 523 -2.14 -5.36 9.97
CA GLN A 523 -2.84 -6.44 10.66
C GLN A 523 -2.17 -7.81 10.51
N GLU A 524 -2.30 -8.65 11.55
CA GLU A 524 -1.83 -10.03 11.56
C GLU A 524 -2.86 -10.95 10.91
N THR A 525 -2.59 -11.36 9.67
CA THR A 525 -3.49 -12.23 8.87
C THR A 525 -2.88 -13.60 8.60
N LYS A 526 -1.71 -13.90 9.18
CA LYS A 526 -0.95 -15.11 8.85
C LYS A 526 -0.89 -16.08 10.02
N VAL A 527 -1.07 -15.62 11.25
CA VAL A 527 -1.13 -16.50 12.41
C VAL A 527 -2.21 -16.06 13.39
N SER A 528 -3.16 -16.95 13.63
CA SER A 528 -4.12 -16.87 14.73
C SER A 528 -4.41 -18.28 15.27
N LEU A 529 -5.30 -18.41 16.24
CA LEU A 529 -5.74 -19.68 16.80
C LEU A 529 -7.23 -19.91 16.51
N CYS A 530 -7.60 -21.15 16.24
CA CYS A 530 -8.98 -21.56 16.03
C CYS A 530 -9.28 -22.95 16.60
N LYS A 531 -10.56 -23.30 16.59
CA LYS A 531 -11.06 -24.67 16.75
C LYS A 531 -12.05 -24.97 15.62
N VAL A 532 -12.10 -26.23 15.21
CA VAL A 532 -13.00 -26.69 14.14
C VAL A 532 -13.90 -27.80 14.67
N TYR A 533 -15.20 -27.72 14.36
CA TYR A 533 -16.18 -28.72 14.78
C TYR A 533 -17.31 -28.86 13.75
N LYS A 534 -18.08 -29.94 13.83
CA LYS A 534 -19.17 -30.24 12.87
C LYS A 534 -20.27 -29.18 12.94
N ALA A 535 -20.82 -28.82 11.79
CA ALA A 535 -21.82 -27.76 11.66
C ALA A 535 -23.21 -28.10 12.19
#